data_AF-A0A061BLZ0-F1
#
_entry.id   AF-A0A061BLZ0-F1
#
_cell.length_a   1.000
_cell.length_b   1.000
_cell.length_c   1.000
_cell.angle_alpha   90.00
_cell.angle_beta   90.00
_cell.angle_gamma   90.00
#
_symmetry.space_group_name_H-M   'P 1'
#
loop_
_entity.id
_entity.type
_entity.pdbx_description
1 polymer ?
#
loop_
_entity_poly.entity_id
_entity_poly.type
_entity_poly.pdbx_seq_one_letter_code
_entity_poly.pdbx_strand_id
1 'polypeptide(L)'
;MPPRGNAPPPKIVPPPVPPSQLPQHFAPTPLSRAGQIATFALSAGIAAYGVLFYDYGEQEHCFMPVRRWVDQHTASFFTLTPSERRYVSYSSTGVPIAGPAPAPTPAAEGEVHGVKPDTHTPFEYFKEHPVRFGGKEKEGEKEAGSRMV
;
A
#
# COMPACT_ATOMS: atom_id res chain seq x y z
N MET A 1 63.24 -20.68 -46.07
CA MET A 1 62.02 -19.84 -46.04
C MET A 1 61.88 -19.28 -44.63
N PRO A 2 61.86 -17.95 -44.40
CA PRO A 2 61.61 -17.43 -43.06
C PRO A 2 60.10 -17.42 -42.74
N PRO A 3 59.72 -17.57 -41.46
CA PRO A 3 58.33 -17.61 -41.03
C PRO A 3 57.70 -16.21 -41.17
N ARG A 4 56.48 -16.16 -41.74
CA ARG A 4 55.65 -14.95 -41.83
C ARG A 4 55.36 -14.45 -40.42
N GLY A 5 55.98 -13.33 -40.05
CA GLY A 5 55.83 -12.68 -38.77
C GLY A 5 54.37 -12.28 -38.48
N ASN A 6 54.00 -12.40 -37.22
CA ASN A 6 52.76 -11.89 -36.63
C ASN A 6 52.70 -10.37 -36.79
N ALA A 7 52.13 -9.87 -37.89
CA ALA A 7 51.71 -8.49 -37.99
C ALA A 7 50.30 -8.36 -37.38
N PRO A 8 50.04 -7.37 -36.49
CA PRO A 8 48.70 -7.13 -36.00
C PRO A 8 47.77 -6.73 -37.16
N PRO A 9 46.51 -7.21 -37.17
CA PRO A 9 45.59 -6.91 -38.26
C PRO A 9 45.38 -5.39 -38.39
N PRO A 10 45.28 -4.86 -39.62
CA PRO A 10 45.09 -3.44 -39.84
C PRO A 10 43.77 -2.98 -39.19
N LYS A 11 43.83 -1.87 -38.44
CA LYS A 11 42.66 -1.27 -37.77
C LYS A 11 41.74 -0.66 -38.83
N ILE A 12 40.60 -1.33 -39.08
CA ILE A 12 39.56 -0.82 -39.99
C ILE A 12 38.88 0.37 -39.32
N VAL A 13 39.07 1.57 -39.87
CA VAL A 13 38.32 2.76 -39.46
C VAL A 13 37.04 2.79 -40.31
N PRO A 14 35.85 2.68 -39.72
CA PRO A 14 34.63 2.79 -40.49
C PRO A 14 34.53 4.18 -41.13
N PRO A 15 33.96 4.30 -42.35
CA PRO A 15 33.73 5.60 -42.95
C PRO A 15 32.81 6.44 -42.04
N PRO A 16 32.97 7.78 -42.05
CA PRO A 16 32.11 8.65 -41.27
C PRO A 16 30.66 8.48 -41.73
N VAL A 17 29.83 7.95 -40.86
CA VAL A 17 28.39 7.82 -41.11
C VAL A 17 27.83 9.23 -41.25
N PRO A 18 27.12 9.57 -42.34
CA PRO A 18 26.50 10.89 -42.46
C PRO A 18 25.55 11.10 -41.28
N PRO A 19 25.46 12.31 -40.70
CA PRO A 19 24.47 12.60 -39.68
C PRO A 19 23.11 12.24 -40.26
N SER A 20 22.39 11.33 -39.60
CA SER A 20 21.12 10.84 -40.12
C SER A 20 20.19 12.04 -40.36
N GLN A 21 19.63 12.16 -41.57
CA GLN A 21 18.67 13.21 -41.90
C GLN A 21 17.31 13.04 -41.19
N LEU A 22 17.16 11.98 -40.41
CA LEU A 22 16.01 11.77 -39.56
C LEU A 22 16.09 12.70 -38.34
N PRO A 23 14.98 13.32 -37.91
CA PRO A 23 14.93 14.06 -36.65
C PRO A 23 15.35 13.16 -35.48
N GLN A 24 16.60 13.26 -35.05
CA GLN A 24 17.20 12.47 -33.96
C GLN A 24 16.63 12.81 -32.58
N HIS A 25 15.73 13.79 -32.48
CA HIS A 25 15.22 14.31 -31.23
C HIS A 25 13.69 14.48 -31.26
N PHE A 26 12.97 13.40 -31.58
CA PHE A 26 11.53 13.33 -31.35
C PHE A 26 11.26 13.03 -29.87
N ALA A 27 11.54 14.00 -29.00
CA ALA A 27 11.14 13.89 -27.60
C ALA A 27 9.61 13.76 -27.58
N PRO A 28 9.05 12.70 -26.96
CA PRO A 28 7.61 12.48 -27.00
C PRO A 28 6.91 13.68 -26.37
N THR A 29 5.98 14.27 -27.11
CA THR A 29 5.18 15.40 -26.65
C THR A 29 4.49 15.02 -25.34
N PRO A 30 4.22 15.97 -24.43
CA PRO A 30 3.60 15.67 -23.14
C PRO A 30 2.26 14.92 -23.30
N LEU A 31 1.50 15.24 -24.36
CA LEU A 31 0.28 14.52 -24.72
C LEU A 31 0.56 13.07 -25.14
N SER A 32 1.60 12.83 -25.94
CA SER A 32 2.04 11.48 -26.31
C SER A 32 2.46 10.66 -25.09
N ARG A 33 3.20 11.25 -24.14
CA ARG A 33 3.55 10.59 -22.88
C ARG A 33 2.31 10.27 -22.02
N ALA A 34 1.36 11.20 -21.92
CA ALA A 34 0.12 10.97 -21.19
C ALA A 34 -0.68 9.80 -21.81
N GLY A 35 -0.78 9.74 -23.14
CA GLY A 35 -1.40 8.63 -23.84
C GLY A 35 -0.71 7.30 -23.57
N GLN A 36 0.63 7.26 -23.58
CA GLN A 36 1.39 6.06 -23.24
C GLN A 36 1.15 5.60 -21.80
N ILE A 37 1.16 6.53 -20.83
CA ILE A 37 0.88 6.19 -19.43
C ILE A 37 -0.55 5.68 -19.29
N ALA A 38 -1.52 6.31 -19.96
CA ALA A 38 -2.92 5.90 -19.93
C ALA A 38 -3.11 4.49 -20.50
N THR A 39 -2.47 4.14 -21.61
CA THR A 39 -2.56 2.78 -22.18
C THR A 39 -1.89 1.75 -21.27
N PHE A 40 -0.75 2.07 -20.67
CA PHE A 40 -0.12 1.19 -19.68
C PHE A 40 -1.03 0.99 -18.45
N ALA A 41 -1.56 2.07 -17.88
CA ALA A 41 -2.46 2.00 -16.74
C ALA A 41 -3.74 1.21 -17.05
N LEU A 42 -4.34 1.42 -18.23
CA LEU A 42 -5.51 0.68 -18.70
C LEU A 42 -5.18 -0.81 -18.86
N SER A 43 -4.05 -1.15 -19.50
CA SER A 43 -3.64 -2.54 -19.70
C SER A 43 -3.40 -3.26 -18.36
N ALA A 44 -2.73 -2.60 -17.42
CA ALA A 44 -2.51 -3.12 -16.07
C ALA A 44 -3.84 -3.28 -15.31
N GLY A 45 -4.76 -2.31 -15.45
CA GLY A 45 -6.09 -2.37 -14.85
C GLY A 45 -6.92 -3.54 -15.38
N ILE A 46 -6.92 -3.78 -16.69
CA ILE A 46 -7.60 -4.92 -17.31
C ILE A 46 -6.99 -6.24 -16.82
N ALA A 47 -5.66 -6.33 -16.75
CA ALA A 47 -4.98 -7.51 -16.23
C ALA A 47 -5.35 -7.79 -14.77
N ALA A 48 -5.32 -6.77 -13.91
CA ALA A 48 -5.72 -6.88 -12.51
C ALA A 48 -7.19 -7.28 -12.36
N TYR A 49 -8.09 -6.72 -13.18
CA TYR A 49 -9.50 -7.10 -13.21
C TYR A 49 -9.66 -8.58 -13.57
N GLY A 50 -8.95 -9.05 -14.60
CA GLY A 50 -8.92 -10.47 -14.97
C GLY A 50 -8.51 -11.35 -13.80
N VAL A 51 -7.37 -11.06 -13.18
CA VAL A 51 -6.81 -11.91 -12.10
C VAL A 51 -7.68 -11.93 -10.84
N LEU A 52 -8.25 -10.79 -10.44
CA LEU A 52 -8.87 -10.64 -9.12
C LEU A 52 -10.40 -10.69 -9.12
N PHE A 53 -11.05 -10.21 -10.19
CA PHE A 53 -12.49 -9.97 -10.19
C PHE A 53 -13.26 -10.75 -11.25
N TYR A 54 -12.63 -11.09 -12.37
CA TYR A 54 -13.29 -11.84 -13.43
C TYR A 54 -13.70 -13.23 -12.93
N ASP A 55 -14.93 -13.63 -13.25
CA ASP A 55 -15.45 -14.94 -12.92
C ASP A 55 -15.12 -15.92 -14.04
N TYR A 56 -14.27 -16.89 -13.73
CA TYR A 56 -13.85 -17.92 -14.67
C TYR A 56 -14.70 -19.20 -14.55
N GLY A 57 -15.69 -19.24 -13.66
CA GLY A 57 -16.58 -20.39 -13.43
C GLY A 57 -16.13 -21.29 -12.27
N GLU A 58 -16.80 -22.45 -12.13
CA GLU A 58 -16.70 -23.32 -10.93
C GLU A 58 -15.39 -24.12 -10.80
N GLN A 59 -14.53 -24.15 -11.83
CA GLN A 59 -13.27 -24.92 -11.80
C GLN A 59 -12.13 -24.17 -11.09
N GLU A 60 -11.10 -24.87 -10.62
CA GLU A 60 -9.89 -24.20 -10.10
C GLU A 60 -9.11 -23.50 -11.24
N HIS A 61 -8.87 -22.20 -11.09
CA HIS A 61 -8.16 -21.37 -12.07
C HIS A 61 -6.73 -21.05 -11.63
N CYS A 62 -5.85 -20.77 -12.59
CA CYS A 62 -4.44 -20.44 -12.34
C CYS A 62 -4.23 -19.19 -11.47
N PHE A 63 -5.25 -18.34 -11.33
CA PHE A 63 -5.22 -17.12 -10.52
C PHE A 63 -5.74 -17.32 -9.09
N MET A 64 -6.30 -18.48 -8.74
CA MET A 64 -6.80 -18.76 -7.39
C MET A 64 -5.73 -18.61 -6.28
N PRO A 65 -4.47 -19.06 -6.47
CA PRO A 65 -3.43 -18.85 -5.46
C PRO A 65 -3.18 -17.36 -5.19
N VAL A 66 -3.18 -16.53 -6.25
CA VAL A 66 -2.98 -15.08 -6.12
C VAL A 66 -4.17 -14.45 -5.41
N ARG A 67 -5.39 -14.84 -5.75
CA ARG A 67 -6.61 -14.33 -5.09
C ARG A 67 -6.63 -14.67 -3.60
N ARG A 68 -6.33 -15.92 -3.23
CA ARG A 68 -6.21 -16.36 -1.83
C ARG A 68 -5.13 -15.56 -1.07
N TRP A 69 -4.00 -15.28 -1.71
CA TRP A 69 -2.95 -14.45 -1.13
C TRP A 69 -3.44 -13.02 -0.89
N VAL A 70 -4.09 -12.39 -1.88
CA VAL A 70 -4.67 -11.04 -1.73
C VAL A 70 -5.69 -11.00 -0.60
N ASP A 71 -6.59 -11.98 -0.52
CA ASP A 71 -7.61 -12.07 0.54
C ASP A 71 -6.99 -12.21 1.94
N GLN A 72 -5.91 -12.98 2.07
CA GLN A 72 -5.16 -13.08 3.33
C GLN A 72 -4.52 -11.74 3.72
N HIS A 73 -3.99 -10.99 2.75
CA HIS A 73 -3.38 -9.68 3.01
C HIS A 73 -4.42 -8.62 3.33
N THR A 74 -5.52 -8.55 2.60
CA THR A 74 -6.60 -7.61 2.91
C THR A 74 -7.22 -7.92 4.26
N ALA A 75 -7.44 -9.19 4.60
CA ALA A 75 -7.87 -9.58 5.94
C ALA A 75 -6.86 -9.18 7.03
N SER A 76 -5.56 -9.26 6.75
CA SER A 76 -4.53 -8.86 7.73
C SER A 76 -4.55 -7.36 8.07
N PHE A 77 -4.98 -6.48 7.15
CA PHE A 77 -5.09 -5.05 7.46
C PHE A 77 -6.26 -4.72 8.38
N PHE A 78 -7.33 -5.48 8.30
CA PHE A 78 -8.54 -5.26 9.10
C PHE A 78 -8.64 -6.19 10.31
N THR A 79 -7.66 -7.07 10.51
CA THR A 79 -7.60 -7.95 11.68
C THR A 79 -6.33 -7.67 12.47
N LEU A 80 -6.47 -7.60 13.80
CA LEU A 80 -5.32 -7.44 14.68
C LEU A 80 -4.35 -8.60 14.45
N THR A 81 -3.07 -8.26 14.31
CA THR A 81 -2.01 -9.26 14.27
C THR A 81 -1.98 -10.05 15.59
N PRO A 82 -1.47 -11.29 15.60
CA PRO A 82 -1.42 -12.09 16.83
C PRO A 82 -0.70 -11.38 17.99
N SER A 83 0.30 -10.55 17.70
CA SER A 83 0.97 -9.67 18.65
C SER A 83 0.06 -8.56 19.17
N GLU A 84 -0.68 -7.88 18.29
CA GLU A 84 -1.60 -6.80 18.68
C GLU A 84 -2.78 -7.32 19.49
N ARG A 85 -3.29 -8.52 19.17
CA ARG A 85 -4.31 -9.19 20.00
C ARG A 85 -3.84 -9.41 21.43
N ARG A 86 -2.55 -9.66 21.66
CA ARG A 86 -2.00 -9.81 23.03
C ARG A 86 -2.06 -8.50 23.82
N TYR A 87 -1.81 -7.37 23.18
CA TYR A 87 -1.87 -6.06 23.85
C TYR A 87 -3.31 -5.59 24.10
N VAL A 88 -4.22 -5.88 23.17
CA VAL A 88 -5.65 -5.58 23.33
C VAL A 88 -6.28 -6.46 24.41
N SER A 89 -5.97 -7.77 24.43
CA SER A 89 -6.42 -8.66 25.51
C SER A 89 -5.83 -8.25 26.87
N TYR A 90 -4.54 -7.90 26.93
CA TYR A 90 -3.93 -7.39 28.17
C TYR A 90 -4.63 -6.14 28.73
N SER A 91 -4.96 -5.19 27.85
CA SER A 91 -5.64 -3.94 28.23
C SER A 91 -7.10 -4.16 28.64
N SER A 92 -7.79 -5.14 28.05
CA SER A 92 -9.18 -5.45 28.36
C SER A 92 -9.35 -6.27 29.63
N THR A 93 -8.38 -7.12 29.99
CA THR A 93 -8.50 -8.05 31.12
C THR A 93 -7.62 -7.65 32.32
N GLY A 94 -6.72 -6.68 32.17
CA GLY A 94 -5.91 -6.13 33.26
C GLY A 94 -4.88 -7.10 33.88
N VAL A 95 -4.68 -8.29 33.30
CA VAL A 95 -3.81 -9.35 33.86
C VAL A 95 -2.69 -9.72 32.88
N PRO A 96 -1.39 -9.61 33.28
CA PRO A 96 -0.27 -9.86 32.36
C PRO A 96 -0.01 -11.35 32.25
N ILE A 97 -0.42 -11.95 31.13
CA ILE A 97 0.05 -13.29 30.78
C ILE A 97 1.40 -13.16 30.06
N ALA A 98 2.44 -12.87 30.84
CA ALA A 98 3.79 -13.26 30.51
C ALA A 98 3.90 -14.78 30.72
N GLY A 99 3.53 -15.56 29.71
CA GLY A 99 3.69 -17.01 29.68
C GLY A 99 4.08 -17.48 28.28
N PRO A 100 4.99 -18.47 28.16
CA PRO A 100 5.52 -18.92 26.87
C PRO A 100 4.40 -19.55 26.03
N ALA A 101 4.56 -19.45 24.71
CA ALA A 101 3.62 -19.91 23.68
C ALA A 101 2.85 -21.19 24.05
N PRO A 102 1.51 -21.22 23.95
CA PRO A 102 0.80 -22.50 23.97
C PRO A 102 0.99 -23.18 22.61
N ALA A 103 1.64 -24.34 22.65
CA ALA A 103 1.66 -25.33 21.57
C ALA A 103 0.21 -25.73 21.19
N PRO A 104 -0.01 -26.28 19.97
CA PRO A 104 -1.35 -26.51 19.45
C PRO A 104 -1.99 -27.73 20.11
N THR A 105 -3.15 -27.56 20.75
CA THR A 105 -4.13 -28.65 20.95
C THR A 105 -5.52 -28.05 21.19
N PRO A 106 -6.59 -28.72 20.73
CA PRO A 106 -7.91 -28.12 20.48
C PRO A 106 -8.82 -28.23 21.71
N ALA A 107 -9.91 -27.46 21.68
CA ALA A 107 -11.06 -27.50 22.58
C ALA A 107 -10.81 -27.02 24.02
N ALA A 108 -11.05 -25.72 24.23
CA ALA A 108 -11.55 -25.21 25.50
C ALA A 108 -12.50 -24.04 25.19
N GLU A 109 -13.80 -24.36 25.18
CA GLU A 109 -14.89 -23.40 25.26
C GLU A 109 -14.76 -22.66 26.61
N GLY A 110 -14.80 -21.32 26.58
CA GLY A 110 -14.59 -20.52 27.78
C GLY A 110 -14.63 -19.02 27.49
N GLU A 111 -15.85 -18.49 27.48
CA GLU A 111 -16.23 -17.11 27.77
C GLU A 111 -15.70 -15.99 26.86
N VAL A 112 -16.54 -15.66 25.88
CA VAL A 112 -16.44 -14.48 25.03
C VAL A 112 -16.70 -13.23 25.88
N HIS A 113 -15.64 -12.56 26.34
CA HIS A 113 -15.76 -11.20 26.87
C HIS A 113 -16.27 -10.26 25.76
N GLY A 114 -17.54 -9.91 25.84
CA GLY A 114 -18.28 -9.15 24.85
C GLY A 114 -17.79 -7.70 24.73
N VAL A 115 -16.81 -7.48 23.86
CA VAL A 115 -16.72 -6.21 23.12
C VAL A 115 -17.86 -6.24 22.11
N LYS A 116 -18.91 -5.45 22.36
CA LYS A 116 -20.00 -5.30 21.38
C LYS A 116 -19.36 -4.78 20.07
N PRO A 117 -19.51 -5.48 18.94
CA PRO A 117 -19.00 -4.99 17.67
C PRO A 117 -19.71 -3.67 17.38
N ASP A 118 -18.93 -2.59 17.34
CA ASP A 118 -19.44 -1.27 17.05
C ASP A 118 -20.10 -1.31 15.65
N THR A 119 -21.43 -1.22 15.62
CA THR A 119 -22.23 -1.31 14.40
C THR A 119 -22.45 0.08 13.80
N HIS A 120 -21.94 1.14 14.45
CA HIS A 120 -22.06 2.48 13.93
C HIS A 120 -21.26 2.62 12.63
N THR A 121 -21.89 3.23 11.63
CA THR A 121 -21.16 3.62 10.43
C THR A 121 -20.11 4.66 10.81
N PRO A 122 -18.95 4.74 10.13
CA PRO A 122 -17.93 5.73 10.46
C PRO A 122 -18.48 7.16 10.55
N PHE A 123 -19.47 7.50 9.71
CA PHE A 123 -20.13 8.80 9.73
C PHE A 123 -20.90 9.10 11.02
N GLU A 124 -21.55 8.11 11.64
CA GLU A 124 -22.27 8.30 12.91
C GLU A 124 -21.31 8.51 14.07
N TYR A 125 -20.24 7.72 14.12
CA TYR A 125 -19.19 7.85 15.13
C TYR A 125 -18.59 9.27 15.13
N PHE A 126 -18.24 9.81 13.96
CA PHE A 126 -17.69 11.18 13.85
C PHE A 126 -18.72 12.29 14.08
N LYS A 127 -20.02 11.98 13.94
CA LYS A 127 -21.10 12.93 14.28
C LYS A 127 -21.30 13.03 15.79
N GLU A 128 -21.19 11.91 16.50
CA GLU A 128 -21.25 11.84 17.97
C GLU A 128 -19.96 12.33 18.63
N HIS A 129 -18.83 12.21 17.92
CA HIS A 129 -17.52 12.68 18.35
C HIS A 129 -16.93 13.71 17.38
N PRO A 130 -17.45 14.96 17.37
CA PRO A 130 -16.88 16.01 16.55
C PRO A 130 -15.44 16.27 16.99
N VAL A 131 -14.49 15.97 16.11
CA VAL A 131 -13.06 16.23 16.33
C VAL A 131 -12.87 17.74 16.42
N ARG A 132 -12.65 18.26 17.63
CA ARG A 132 -12.29 19.66 17.86
C ARG A 132 -10.83 19.85 17.41
N PHE A 133 -10.65 20.24 16.15
CA PHE A 133 -9.35 20.73 15.66
C PHE A 133 -9.05 22.05 16.38
N GLY A 134 -8.14 22.00 17.35
CA GLY A 134 -7.80 23.12 18.21
C GLY A 134 -7.19 24.30 17.44
N GLY A 135 -8.01 25.32 17.19
CA GLY A 135 -7.56 26.70 17.09
C GLY A 135 -7.72 27.36 18.46
N LYS A 136 -6.63 27.88 19.02
CA LYS A 136 -6.60 28.56 20.32
C LYS A 136 -7.65 29.69 20.40
N GLU A 137 -8.70 29.49 21.17
CA GLU A 137 -9.49 30.59 21.72
C GLU A 137 -8.73 31.13 22.94
N LYS A 138 -8.41 32.43 22.91
CA LYS A 138 -7.82 33.13 24.04
C LYS A 138 -8.90 33.28 25.12
N GLU A 139 -8.65 32.69 26.29
CA GLU A 139 -9.35 32.98 27.52
C GLU A 139 -9.23 34.46 27.87
N GLY A 140 -10.34 35.03 28.36
CA GLY A 140 -10.44 36.42 28.76
C GLY A 140 -9.77 36.70 30.10
N GLU A 141 -9.37 37.95 30.27
CA GLU A 141 -9.14 38.56 31.57
C GLU A 141 -10.02 39.81 31.65
N LYS A 142 -11.04 39.74 32.50
CA LYS A 142 -11.83 40.88 32.94
C LYS A 142 -11.09 41.57 34.10
N GLU A 143 -11.30 42.88 34.15
CA GLU A 143 -11.41 43.70 35.36
C GLU A 143 -10.15 44.17 36.09
N ALA A 144 -9.79 45.44 35.87
CA ALA A 144 -9.49 46.39 36.96
C ALA A 144 -9.69 47.82 36.44
N GLY A 145 -10.53 48.60 37.13
CA GLY A 145 -11.04 49.89 36.65
C GLY A 145 -10.09 51.09 36.79
N SER A 146 -10.49 52.18 36.15
CA SER A 146 -10.23 53.58 36.54
C SER A 146 -11.15 54.44 35.68
N ARG A 147 -12.26 54.99 36.18
CA ARG A 147 -12.37 56.26 36.93
C ARG A 147 -11.69 57.43 36.19
N MET A 148 -12.50 58.48 35.96
CA MET A 148 -12.17 59.83 35.45
C MET A 148 -11.89 59.86 33.93
N VAL A 149 -12.52 60.70 33.10
CA VAL A 149 -13.20 62.01 33.24
C VAL A 149 -14.33 62.06 32.21
#